data_AF-A0A8T1W4E0-F1
#
_entry.id   AF-A0A8T1W4E0-F1
#
_cell.length_a   1.000
_cell.length_b   1.000
_cell.length_c   1.000
_cell.angle_alpha   90.00
_cell.angle_beta   90.00
_cell.angle_gamma   90.00
#
_symmetry.space_group_name_H-M   'P 1'
#
loop_
_entity.id
_entity.type
_entity.pdbx_description
1 polymer ?
#
loop_
_entity_poly.entity_id
_entity_poly.type
_entity_poly.pdbx_seq_one_letter_code
_entity_poly.pdbx_strand_id
1 'polypeptide(L)'
;MPTTDVSSLEPLTPAVVTRSDEVGEATTIPQPLKPEAQQHLNHDAHRRWRASTSLEFLKKVNGFDVLETRTDEARTVFYVLEVHLSRPTTAASALRVERSFTEFEELRQGIQSVVSTVPPCTCQYCLDFLVYVRFNLFQPRGVVKLIAGTQTRKKILAQFMGDMVAMGRRRVEKAGKRECDAQLLIPILLDEFLRGTVR
;
A
#
# COMPACT_ATOMS: atom_id res chain seq x y z
N MET A 1 -24.25 -40.47 40.93
CA MET A 1 -24.46 -40.95 42.31
C MET A 1 -23.16 -40.75 43.07
N PRO A 2 -23.06 -40.10 44.25
CA PRO A 2 -23.95 -39.23 45.07
C PRO A 2 -23.41 -37.75 45.14
N THR A 3 -24.20 -36.65 45.22
CA THR A 3 -24.94 -35.92 46.29
C THR A 3 -24.15 -35.11 47.34
N THR A 4 -24.58 -33.84 47.50
CA THR A 4 -24.59 -32.91 48.67
C THR A 4 -23.26 -32.28 49.13
N ASP A 5 -23.14 -31.01 49.55
CA ASP A 5 -24.13 -30.04 50.08
C ASP A 5 -23.65 -28.56 49.98
N VAL A 6 -24.61 -27.64 50.15
CA VAL A 6 -24.61 -26.18 50.10
C VAL A 6 -24.59 -25.57 51.53
N SER A 7 -24.01 -24.38 51.71
CA SER A 7 -24.40 -23.35 52.71
C SER A 7 -23.68 -22.02 52.36
N SER A 8 -24.33 -20.90 52.00
CA SER A 8 -25.20 -19.96 52.78
C SER A 8 -24.43 -19.29 53.94
N LEU A 9 -24.44 -17.98 54.24
CA LEU A 9 -25.16 -16.76 53.81
C LEU A 9 -24.41 -15.51 54.38
N GLU A 10 -24.74 -14.32 53.84
CA GLU A 10 -24.29 -12.90 54.00
C GLU A 10 -24.32 -12.23 55.44
N PRO A 11 -24.45 -10.87 55.62
CA PRO A 11 -23.50 -9.72 55.43
C PRO A 11 -23.49 -8.72 56.63
N LEU A 12 -22.59 -7.72 56.73
CA LEU A 12 -22.82 -6.50 57.56
C LEU A 12 -22.12 -5.20 57.04
N THR A 13 -22.94 -4.32 56.46
CA THR A 13 -23.12 -2.85 56.60
C THR A 13 -21.98 -1.78 56.61
N PRO A 14 -22.28 -0.53 56.15
CA PRO A 14 -21.32 0.55 55.87
C PRO A 14 -21.25 1.64 56.97
N ALA A 15 -20.24 2.52 56.91
CA ALA A 15 -20.18 3.76 57.69
C ALA A 15 -19.78 4.97 56.83
N VAL A 16 -20.31 6.14 57.20
CA VAL A 16 -20.44 7.39 56.41
C VAL A 16 -19.97 8.59 57.28
N VAL A 17 -19.35 9.62 56.64
CA VAL A 17 -19.25 11.08 57.03
C VAL A 17 -18.26 11.45 58.18
N THR A 18 -17.45 12.53 58.25
CA THR A 18 -17.12 13.76 57.46
C THR A 18 -15.81 14.43 57.99
N ARG A 19 -15.10 15.17 57.10
CA ARG A 19 -14.32 16.45 57.22
C ARG A 19 -13.66 16.91 58.55
N SER A 20 -12.39 17.34 58.52
CA SER A 20 -11.95 18.75 58.35
C SER A 20 -10.42 18.97 58.48
N ASP A 21 -9.90 19.75 57.52
CA ASP A 21 -8.76 20.70 57.50
C ASP A 21 -7.47 20.47 58.31
N GLU A 22 -6.33 20.39 57.59
CA GLU A 22 -5.13 21.14 57.96
C GLU A 22 -4.30 21.58 56.74
N VAL A 23 -3.78 22.80 56.84
CA VAL A 23 -3.18 23.65 55.80
C VAL A 23 -1.73 23.22 55.53
N GLY A 24 -1.39 23.03 54.25
CA GLY A 24 -0.03 22.79 53.79
C GLY A 24 0.20 23.48 52.45
N GLU A 25 0.73 24.70 52.51
CA GLU A 25 1.12 25.52 51.37
C GLU A 25 2.30 24.86 50.63
N ALA A 26 2.02 24.32 49.45
CA ALA A 26 3.03 23.83 48.52
C ALA A 26 2.85 24.52 47.17
N THR A 27 3.77 25.45 46.89
CA THR A 27 3.95 26.17 45.63
C THR A 27 3.74 25.28 44.42
N THR A 28 2.62 25.45 43.72
CA THR A 28 2.35 24.78 42.45
C THR A 28 3.18 25.48 41.37
N ILE A 29 4.28 24.84 40.98
CA ILE A 29 4.98 25.15 39.74
C ILE A 29 4.01 24.78 38.60
N PRO A 30 3.69 25.69 37.66
CA PRO A 30 2.88 25.34 36.50
C PRO A 30 3.60 24.25 35.71
N GLN A 31 2.97 23.08 35.57
CA GLN A 31 3.43 22.05 34.65
C GLN A 31 3.56 22.67 33.25
N PRO A 32 4.64 22.37 32.50
CA PRO A 32 4.74 22.80 31.12
C PRO A 32 3.57 22.21 30.34
N LEU A 33 2.78 23.08 29.70
CA LEU A 33 1.78 22.68 28.72
C LEU A 33 2.43 21.70 27.74
N LYS A 34 1.94 20.45 27.74
CA LYS A 34 2.30 19.48 26.71
C LYS A 34 1.95 20.08 25.35
N PRO A 35 2.87 20.09 24.37
CA PRO A 35 2.55 20.47 23.01
C PRO A 35 1.79 19.33 22.31
N GLU A 36 0.55 19.07 22.71
CA GLU A 36 -0.36 18.13 22.02
C GLU A 36 -0.98 18.74 20.74
N ALA A 37 -0.50 19.91 20.32
CA ALA A 37 -0.84 20.55 19.05
C ALA A 37 0.20 20.32 17.95
N GLN A 38 1.03 19.27 18.05
CA GLN A 38 1.82 18.81 16.91
C GLN A 38 0.91 18.07 15.94
N GLN A 39 0.30 18.84 15.04
CA GLN A 39 -0.12 18.48 13.68
C GLN A 39 -0.04 16.98 13.38
N HIS A 40 -0.98 16.18 13.88
CA HIS A 40 -1.23 14.85 13.37
C HIS A 40 -1.88 15.05 12.00
N LEU A 41 -1.07 15.35 10.98
CA LEU A 41 -1.51 15.36 9.59
C LEU A 41 -2.33 14.09 9.41
N ASN A 42 -3.59 14.24 8.99
CA ASN A 42 -4.47 13.10 8.81
C ASN A 42 -3.90 12.22 7.67
N HIS A 43 -3.08 11.24 8.05
CA HIS A 43 -2.34 10.38 7.13
C HIS A 43 -3.29 9.62 6.20
N ASP A 44 -4.51 9.32 6.65
CA ASP A 44 -5.55 8.67 5.85
C ASP A 44 -6.14 9.62 4.80
N ALA A 45 -6.40 10.88 5.17
CA ALA A 45 -6.83 11.90 4.21
C ALA A 45 -5.74 12.14 3.15
N HIS A 46 -4.48 12.24 3.56
CA HIS A 46 -3.36 12.36 2.64
C HIS A 46 -3.23 11.13 1.73
N ARG A 47 -3.40 9.91 2.27
CA ARG A 47 -3.38 8.67 1.49
C ARG A 47 -4.52 8.64 0.47
N ARG A 48 -5.74 9.02 0.86
CA ARG A 48 -6.89 9.06 -0.04
C ARG A 48 -6.71 10.09 -1.16
N TRP A 49 -6.18 11.26 -0.83
CA TRP A 49 -5.85 12.28 -1.82
C TRP A 49 -4.74 11.80 -2.78
N ARG A 50 -3.65 11.22 -2.26
CA ARG A 50 -2.61 10.58 -3.07
C ARG A 50 -3.21 9.52 -4.00
N ALA A 51 -4.05 8.64 -3.46
CA ALA A 51 -4.68 7.57 -4.22
C ALA A 51 -5.58 8.10 -5.35
N SER A 52 -6.30 9.20 -5.14
CA SER A 52 -7.11 9.81 -6.21
C SER A 52 -6.22 10.43 -7.29
N THR A 53 -5.19 11.18 -6.92
CA THR A 53 -4.24 11.76 -7.89
C THR A 53 -3.51 10.67 -8.69
N SER A 54 -3.08 9.61 -8.02
CA SER A 54 -2.42 8.47 -8.65
C SER A 54 -3.36 7.73 -9.57
N LEU A 55 -4.63 7.53 -9.17
CA LEU A 55 -5.64 6.93 -10.05
C LEU A 55 -5.87 7.76 -11.31
N GLU A 56 -6.02 9.07 -11.17
CA GLU A 56 -6.22 9.97 -12.32
C GLU A 56 -5.03 9.96 -13.27
N PHE A 57 -3.82 9.75 -12.76
CA PHE A 57 -2.68 9.45 -13.60
C PHE A 57 -2.79 8.08 -14.29
N LEU A 58 -3.04 6.99 -13.55
CA LEU A 58 -3.12 5.65 -14.13
C LEU A 58 -4.23 5.50 -15.18
N LYS A 59 -5.31 6.26 -15.07
CA LYS A 59 -6.36 6.34 -16.10
C LYS A 59 -5.85 6.92 -17.42
N LYS A 60 -4.83 7.78 -17.39
CA LYS A 60 -4.20 8.36 -18.57
C LYS A 60 -3.15 7.42 -19.18
N VAL A 61 -2.78 6.33 -18.52
CA VAL A 61 -1.77 5.40 -19.05
C VAL A 61 -2.44 4.46 -20.06
N ASN A 62 -1.94 4.49 -21.30
CA ASN A 62 -2.45 3.71 -22.42
C ASN A 62 -1.62 2.47 -22.72
N GLY A 63 -0.31 2.52 -22.46
CA GLY A 63 0.60 1.45 -22.86
C GLY A 63 2.01 1.65 -22.32
N PHE A 64 2.83 0.62 -22.54
CA PHE A 64 4.21 0.57 -22.09
C PHE A 64 5.07 -0.08 -23.15
N ASP A 65 6.26 0.48 -23.36
CA ASP A 65 7.33 -0.14 -24.13
C ASP A 65 8.63 -0.06 -23.34
N VAL A 66 9.49 -1.07 -23.51
CA VAL A 66 10.86 -1.01 -22.99
C VAL A 66 11.82 -0.85 -24.16
N LEU A 67 12.27 0.38 -24.36
CA LEU A 67 13.00 0.78 -25.57
C LEU A 67 14.42 0.20 -25.58
N GLU A 68 15.18 0.54 -24.54
CA GLU A 68 16.59 0.23 -24.44
C GLU A 68 16.96 -0.24 -23.03
N THR A 69 18.18 -0.77 -22.91
CA THR A 69 18.78 -1.11 -21.62
C THR A 69 20.03 -0.29 -21.44
N ARG A 70 20.17 0.34 -20.28
CA ARG A 70 21.35 1.09 -19.87
C ARG A 70 22.07 0.32 -18.78
N THR A 71 23.39 0.42 -18.74
CA THR A 71 24.20 -0.20 -17.70
C THR A 71 24.98 0.91 -17.02
N ASP A 72 24.90 0.97 -15.69
CA ASP A 72 25.67 1.93 -14.90
C ASP A 72 27.10 1.42 -14.63
N GLU A 73 27.89 2.23 -13.91
CA GLU A 73 29.26 1.88 -13.50
C GLU A 73 29.31 0.64 -12.59
N ALA A 74 28.25 0.41 -11.80
CA ALA A 74 28.10 -0.74 -10.91
C ALA A 74 27.63 -2.01 -11.65
N ARG A 75 27.52 -1.99 -12.98
CA ARG A 75 27.01 -3.08 -13.83
C ARG A 75 25.55 -3.45 -13.57
N THR A 76 24.78 -2.54 -12.97
CA THR A 76 23.34 -2.64 -12.83
C THR A 76 22.69 -2.33 -14.16
N VAL A 77 21.82 -3.23 -14.62
CA VAL A 77 21.06 -3.04 -15.85
C VAL A 77 19.74 -2.35 -15.54
N PHE A 78 19.56 -1.17 -16.12
CA PHE A 78 18.33 -0.38 -16.14
C PHE A 78 17.59 -0.57 -17.45
N TYR A 79 16.27 -0.63 -17.37
CA TYR A 79 15.35 -0.72 -18.48
C TYR A 79 14.69 0.66 -18.65
N VAL A 80 14.84 1.26 -19.83
CA VAL A 80 14.19 2.53 -20.16
C VAL A 80 12.75 2.23 -20.55
N LEU A 81 11.84 2.40 -19.59
CA LEU A 81 10.41 2.21 -19.75
C LEU A 81 9.79 3.49 -20.29
N GLU A 82 9.19 3.40 -21.47
CA GLU A 82 8.37 4.45 -22.06
C GLU A 82 6.90 4.19 -21.72
N VAL A 83 6.25 5.17 -21.09
CA VAL A 83 4.86 5.15 -20.65
C VAL A 83 4.06 6.03 -21.57
N HIS A 84 3.15 5.44 -22.34
CA HIS A 84 2.30 6.18 -23.27
C HIS A 84 1.09 6.74 -22.55
N LEU A 85 0.87 8.05 -22.66
CA LEU A 85 -0.26 8.72 -22.04
C LEU A 85 -1.32 9.13 -23.07
N SER A 86 -2.60 8.92 -22.75
CA SER A 86 -3.72 9.48 -23.49
C SER A 86 -3.73 10.99 -23.33
N ARG A 87 -3.61 11.72 -24.44
CA ARG A 87 -3.80 13.17 -24.51
C ARG A 87 -5.12 13.49 -25.22
N PRO A 88 -5.85 14.55 -24.81
CA PRO A 88 -7.06 14.98 -25.52
C PRO A 88 -6.82 15.48 -26.95
N THR A 89 -5.58 15.80 -27.37
CA THR A 89 -5.32 16.38 -28.69
C THR A 89 -3.84 16.20 -29.13
N THR A 90 -3.68 15.42 -30.21
CA THR A 90 -2.66 15.46 -31.29
C THR A 90 -1.14 15.39 -31.02
N ALA A 91 -0.66 15.17 -29.81
CA ALA A 91 0.72 14.69 -29.63
C ALA A 91 0.78 13.64 -28.52
N ALA A 92 1.20 12.42 -28.85
CA ALA A 92 1.44 11.36 -27.89
C ALA A 92 2.51 11.83 -26.89
N SER A 93 2.10 12.17 -25.67
CA SER A 93 3.03 12.50 -24.60
C SER A 93 3.49 11.19 -23.97
N ALA A 94 4.74 10.81 -24.25
CA ALA A 94 5.38 9.68 -23.61
C ALA A 94 6.23 10.16 -22.42
N LEU A 95 6.09 9.49 -21.28
CA LEU A 95 6.97 9.67 -20.12
C LEU A 95 8.03 8.56 -20.15
N ARG A 96 9.29 8.90 -19.90
CA ARG A 96 10.37 7.91 -19.79
C ARG A 96 10.84 7.80 -18.36
N VAL A 97 11.00 6.56 -17.90
CA VAL A 97 11.49 6.24 -16.57
C VAL A 97 12.46 5.07 -16.65
N GLU A 98 13.55 5.15 -15.90
CA GLU A 98 14.55 4.08 -15.84
C GLU A 98 14.32 3.22 -14.61
N ARG A 99 14.27 1.90 -14.80
CA ARG A 99 14.05 0.93 -13.71
C ARG A 99 14.92 -0.29 -13.88
N SER A 100 15.61 -0.68 -12.84
CA SER A 100 16.33 -1.94 -12.74
C SER A 100 15.35 -3.11 -12.64
N PHE A 101 15.80 -4.32 -13.00
CA PHE A 101 14.95 -5.52 -12.83
C PHE A 101 14.52 -5.70 -11.37
N THR A 102 15.41 -5.40 -10.42
CA THR A 102 15.15 -5.54 -8.98
C THR A 102 14.00 -4.64 -8.52
N GLU A 103 13.92 -3.39 -9.02
CA GLU A 103 12.80 -2.49 -8.70
C GLU A 103 11.45 -3.04 -9.18
N PHE A 104 11.40 -3.75 -10.33
CA PHE A 104 10.17 -4.44 -10.75
C PHE A 104 9.82 -5.60 -9.81
N GLU A 105 10.81 -6.32 -9.28
CA GLU A 105 10.59 -7.37 -8.30
C GLU A 105 10.06 -6.80 -6.98
N GLU A 106 10.60 -5.67 -6.53
CA GLU A 106 10.15 -4.94 -5.34
C GLU A 106 8.72 -4.43 -5.52
N LEU A 107 8.38 -3.85 -6.68
CA LEU A 107 7.01 -3.46 -6.99
C LEU A 107 6.05 -4.66 -6.89
N ARG A 108 6.43 -5.80 -7.51
CA ARG A 108 5.64 -7.04 -7.44
C ARG A 108 5.44 -7.50 -5.99
N GLN A 109 6.49 -7.46 -5.17
CA GLN A 109 6.43 -7.84 -3.76
C GLN A 109 5.58 -6.86 -2.94
N GLY A 110 5.69 -5.56 -3.19
CA GLY A 110 4.87 -4.53 -2.54
C GLY A 110 3.39 -4.73 -2.82
N ILE A 111 3.03 -4.95 -4.10
CA ILE A 111 1.65 -5.27 -4.50
C ILE A 111 1.17 -6.56 -3.81
N GLN A 112 2.00 -7.62 -3.82
CA GLN A 112 1.68 -8.88 -3.15
C GLN A 112 1.40 -8.69 -1.65
N SER A 113 2.24 -7.90 -0.97
CA SER A 113 2.10 -7.59 0.45
C SER A 113 0.77 -6.91 0.73
N VAL A 114 0.44 -5.85 -0.03
CA VAL A 114 -0.81 -5.10 0.10
C VAL A 114 -2.03 -6.01 -0.02
N VAL A 115 -2.08 -6.88 -1.04
CA VAL A 115 -3.26 -7.72 -1.28
C VAL A 115 -3.35 -8.96 -0.39
N SER A 116 -2.25 -9.35 0.26
CA SER A 116 -2.21 -10.51 1.18
C SER A 116 -2.73 -10.19 2.58
N THR A 117 -2.91 -8.91 2.93
CA THR A 117 -3.48 -8.49 4.22
C THR A 117 -4.97 -8.79 4.34
N VAL A 118 -5.66 -8.93 3.22
CA VAL A 118 -7.09 -9.21 3.15
C VAL A 118 -7.29 -10.71 3.01
N PRO A 119 -8.18 -11.34 3.82
CA PRO A 119 -8.51 -12.74 3.63
C PRO A 119 -8.90 -13.01 2.17
N PRO A 120 -8.28 -14.02 1.52
CA PRO A 120 -8.60 -14.36 0.15
C PRO A 120 -10.11 -14.61 0.01
N CYS A 121 -10.69 -14.25 -1.13
CA CYS A 121 -12.12 -14.39 -1.49
C CYS A 121 -13.09 -13.33 -0.96
N THR A 122 -12.65 -12.31 -0.19
CA THR A 122 -13.56 -11.23 0.26
C THR A 122 -13.59 -10.00 -0.65
N CYS A 123 -12.71 -9.94 -1.65
CA CYS A 123 -12.60 -8.81 -2.57
C CYS A 123 -12.07 -9.28 -3.92
N GLN A 124 -12.85 -9.12 -4.99
CA GLN A 124 -12.44 -9.54 -6.33
C GLN A 124 -11.17 -8.82 -6.80
N TYR A 125 -11.04 -7.53 -6.48
CA TYR A 125 -9.83 -6.76 -6.77
C TYR A 125 -8.57 -7.41 -6.18
N CYS A 126 -8.57 -7.71 -4.88
CA CYS A 126 -7.43 -8.37 -4.24
C CYS A 126 -7.22 -9.80 -4.76
N LEU A 127 -8.30 -10.53 -5.03
CA LEU A 127 -8.23 -11.89 -5.56
C LEU A 127 -7.55 -11.93 -6.93
N ASP A 128 -7.92 -11.04 -7.85
CA ASP A 128 -7.32 -10.97 -9.20
C ASP A 128 -5.81 -10.73 -9.10
N PHE A 129 -5.37 -9.81 -8.25
CA PHE A 129 -3.95 -9.56 -8.01
C PHE A 129 -3.24 -10.77 -7.41
N LEU A 130 -3.84 -11.43 -6.42
CA LEU A 130 -3.26 -12.64 -5.81
C LEU A 130 -3.10 -13.77 -6.83
N VAL A 131 -4.13 -13.98 -7.67
CA VAL A 131 -4.10 -14.97 -8.75
C VAL A 131 -3.00 -14.64 -9.74
N TYR A 132 -2.93 -13.39 -10.22
CA TYR A 132 -1.88 -12.95 -11.12
C TYR A 132 -0.49 -13.19 -10.51
N VAL A 133 -0.24 -12.67 -9.31
CA VAL A 133 1.08 -12.72 -8.68
C VAL A 133 1.51 -14.16 -8.39
N ARG A 134 0.59 -15.06 -8.00
CA ARG A 134 0.92 -16.47 -7.77
C ARG A 134 1.16 -17.24 -9.06
N PHE A 135 0.27 -17.10 -10.04
CA PHE A 135 0.17 -18.09 -11.12
C PHE A 135 0.68 -17.60 -12.48
N ASN A 136 0.82 -16.29 -12.71
CA ASN A 136 1.39 -15.81 -13.96
C ASN A 136 2.90 -16.13 -14.03
N LEU A 137 3.35 -16.77 -15.11
CA LEU A 137 4.76 -17.14 -15.29
C LEU A 137 5.61 -16.02 -15.89
N PHE A 138 4.97 -15.03 -16.53
CA PHE A 138 5.60 -13.88 -17.18
C PHE A 138 5.62 -12.67 -16.24
N GLN A 139 6.43 -12.77 -15.20
CA GLN A 139 6.56 -11.74 -14.17
C GLN A 139 8.03 -11.48 -13.80
N PRO A 140 8.35 -10.30 -13.24
CA PRO A 140 9.66 -10.03 -12.66
C PRO A 140 9.87 -10.93 -11.43
N ARG A 141 10.50 -12.08 -11.69
CA ARG A 141 10.93 -13.07 -10.70
C ARG A 141 12.41 -13.34 -10.89
N GLY A 142 13.11 -13.68 -9.81
CA GLY A 142 14.57 -13.90 -9.86
C GLY A 142 14.96 -14.97 -10.88
N VAL A 143 14.12 -16.00 -11.05
CA VAL A 143 14.32 -17.03 -12.08
C VAL A 143 14.31 -16.42 -13.49
N VAL A 144 13.36 -15.53 -13.81
CA VAL A 144 13.28 -14.83 -15.10
C VAL A 144 14.52 -13.96 -15.32
N LYS A 145 15.03 -13.30 -14.28
CA LYS A 145 16.26 -12.48 -14.36
C LYS A 145 17.46 -13.29 -14.87
N LEU A 146 17.55 -14.56 -14.48
CA LEU A 146 18.66 -15.46 -14.76
C LEU A 146 18.52 -16.18 -16.10
N ILE A 147 17.33 -16.68 -16.43
CA ILE A 147 17.13 -17.55 -17.60
C ILE A 147 16.72 -16.80 -18.87
N ALA A 148 16.11 -15.62 -18.75
CA ALA A 148 15.57 -14.90 -19.90
C ALA A 148 16.61 -13.96 -20.51
N GLY A 149 16.76 -14.04 -21.84
CA GLY A 149 17.52 -13.06 -22.61
C GLY A 149 16.90 -11.66 -22.53
N THR A 150 17.69 -10.63 -22.84
CA THR A 150 17.29 -9.22 -22.68
C THR A 150 15.99 -8.86 -23.38
N GLN A 151 15.76 -9.32 -24.61
CA GLN A 151 14.51 -9.03 -25.33
C GLN A 151 13.28 -9.68 -24.68
N THR A 152 13.42 -10.91 -24.18
CA THR A 152 12.35 -11.58 -23.42
C THR A 152 12.05 -10.84 -22.13
N ARG A 153 13.09 -10.39 -21.40
CA ARG A 153 12.91 -9.57 -20.19
C ARG A 153 12.15 -8.28 -20.51
N LYS A 154 12.52 -7.55 -21.56
CA LYS A 154 11.80 -6.32 -22.00
C LYS A 154 10.29 -6.57 -22.20
N LYS A 155 9.93 -7.63 -22.92
CA LYS A 155 8.52 -8.00 -23.16
C LYS A 155 7.78 -8.34 -21.86
N ILE A 156 8.41 -9.14 -20.99
CA ILE A 156 7.84 -9.50 -19.69
C ILE A 156 7.59 -8.25 -18.83
N LEU A 157 8.56 -7.34 -18.78
CA LEU A 157 8.44 -6.11 -17.98
C LEU A 157 7.36 -5.17 -18.52
N ALA A 158 7.29 -4.97 -19.85
CA ALA A 158 6.24 -4.17 -20.48
C ALA A 158 4.84 -4.75 -20.22
N GLN A 159 4.67 -6.05 -20.45
CA GLN A 159 3.40 -6.75 -20.20
C GLN A 159 3.00 -6.68 -18.72
N PHE A 160 3.95 -6.95 -17.83
CA PHE A 160 3.73 -6.85 -16.38
C PHE A 160 3.22 -5.47 -15.99
N MET A 161 3.82 -4.39 -16.48
CA MET A 161 3.36 -3.03 -16.17
C MET A 161 1.98 -2.73 -16.74
N GLY A 162 1.72 -3.17 -17.98
CA GLY A 162 0.40 -3.07 -18.60
C GLY A 162 -0.68 -3.72 -17.73
N ASP A 163 -0.44 -4.94 -17.29
CA ASP A 163 -1.36 -5.71 -16.46
C ASP A 163 -1.53 -5.08 -15.07
N MET A 164 -0.43 -4.67 -14.42
CA MET A 164 -0.50 -4.03 -13.10
C MET A 164 -1.30 -2.73 -13.13
N VAL A 165 -1.11 -1.88 -14.15
CA VAL A 165 -1.88 -0.64 -14.30
C VAL A 165 -3.34 -0.92 -14.67
N ALA A 166 -3.59 -1.86 -15.57
CA ALA A 166 -4.94 -2.25 -15.96
C ALA A 166 -5.75 -2.76 -14.77
N MET A 167 -5.15 -3.57 -13.90
CA MET A 167 -5.77 -4.03 -12.66
C MET A 167 -5.83 -2.91 -11.61
N GLY A 168 -4.76 -2.13 -11.44
CA GLY A 168 -4.60 -1.11 -10.41
C GLY A 168 -5.62 0.02 -10.49
N ARG A 169 -6.02 0.39 -11.71
CA ARG A 169 -7.04 1.43 -11.95
C ARG A 169 -8.48 0.96 -11.77
N ARG A 170 -8.75 -0.34 -11.60
CA ARG A 170 -10.09 -0.84 -11.36
C ARG A 170 -10.64 -0.33 -10.03
N ARG A 171 -11.96 -0.18 -9.96
CA ARG A 171 -12.69 0.06 -8.72
C ARG A 171 -13.73 -1.03 -8.57
N VAL A 172 -13.78 -1.61 -7.38
CA VAL A 172 -14.71 -2.70 -7.07
C VAL A 172 -15.44 -2.32 -5.79
N GLU A 173 -16.76 -2.30 -5.85
CA GLU A 173 -17.57 -2.18 -4.64
C GLU A 173 -17.44 -3.48 -3.85
N LYS A 174 -17.10 -3.36 -2.56
CA LYS A 174 -17.01 -4.51 -1.68
C LYS A 174 -18.34 -4.70 -0.97
N ALA A 175 -18.84 -5.93 -0.94
CA ALA A 175 -19.94 -6.28 -0.06
C ALA A 175 -19.47 -6.19 1.41
N GLY A 176 -19.95 -5.20 2.15
CA GLY A 176 -19.68 -5.00 3.58
C GLY A 176 -19.18 -3.60 3.95
N LYS A 177 -18.99 -3.35 5.25
CA LYS A 177 -18.65 -2.01 5.79
C LYS A 177 -17.19 -1.59 5.64
N ARG A 178 -16.25 -2.53 5.41
CA ARG A 178 -14.81 -2.21 5.34
C ARG A 178 -14.41 -1.90 3.90
N GLU A 179 -13.86 -0.72 3.67
CA GLU A 179 -13.24 -0.34 2.40
C GLU A 179 -12.04 -1.26 2.08
N CYS A 180 -11.70 -1.37 0.80
CA CYS A 180 -10.54 -2.15 0.35
C CYS A 180 -9.31 -1.24 0.29
N ASP A 181 -8.44 -1.31 1.30
CA ASP A 181 -7.21 -0.49 1.36
C ASP A 181 -6.31 -0.68 0.15
N ALA A 182 -6.32 -1.86 -0.49
CA ALA A 182 -5.56 -2.11 -1.70
C ALA A 182 -5.96 -1.19 -2.87
N GLN A 183 -7.25 -0.80 -2.97
CA GLN A 183 -7.71 0.14 -3.99
C GLN A 183 -7.21 1.58 -3.75
N LEU A 184 -6.70 1.87 -2.56
CA LEU A 184 -5.99 3.11 -2.24
C LEU A 184 -4.47 2.97 -2.43
N LEU A 185 -3.89 1.88 -1.92
CA LEU A 185 -2.44 1.69 -1.85
C LEU A 185 -1.79 1.30 -3.18
N ILE A 186 -2.41 0.41 -3.97
CA ILE A 186 -1.83 -0.05 -5.24
C ILE A 186 -1.67 1.10 -6.24
N PRO A 187 -2.66 2.00 -6.45
CA PRO A 187 -2.46 3.16 -7.30
C PRO A 187 -1.25 4.01 -6.92
N ILE A 188 -1.02 4.21 -5.62
CA ILE A 188 0.13 4.99 -5.11
C ILE A 188 1.44 4.29 -5.46
N LEU A 189 1.55 2.98 -5.20
CA LEU A 189 2.77 2.21 -5.54
C LEU A 189 3.11 2.27 -7.03
N LEU A 190 2.08 2.16 -7.89
CA LEU A 190 2.27 2.21 -9.34
C LEU A 190 2.65 3.61 -9.82
N ASP A 191 2.03 4.65 -9.28
CA ASP A 191 2.35 6.03 -9.60
C ASP A 191 3.78 6.39 -9.16
N GLU A 192 4.18 6.01 -7.94
CA GLU A 192 5.55 6.16 -7.46
C GLU A 192 6.54 5.39 -8.33
N PHE A 193 6.22 4.18 -8.76
CA PHE A 193 7.08 3.44 -9.68
C PHE A 193 7.20 4.11 -11.05
N LEU A 194 6.14 4.73 -11.56
CA LEU A 194 6.11 5.31 -12.91
C LEU A 194 6.59 6.77 -12.97
N ARG A 195 6.53 7.51 -11.87
CA ARG A 195 6.91 8.93 -11.78
C ARG A 195 8.04 9.23 -10.79
N GLY A 196 8.32 8.32 -9.86
CA GLY A 196 9.36 8.51 -8.85
C GLY A 196 10.75 8.62 -9.47
N THR A 197 11.65 9.33 -8.79
CA THR A 197 13.06 9.36 -9.18
C THR A 197 13.72 8.02 -8.87
N VAL A 198 14.71 7.63 -9.67
CA VAL A 198 15.60 6.49 -9.40
C VAL A 198 16.19 6.67 -7.99
N ARG A 199 16.18 5.62 -7.16
CA ARG A 199 16.87 5.62 -5.86
C ARG A 199 18.35 5.32 -6.05
#